data_AF-A0A7C8HHX3-F1
#
_entry.id   AF-A0A7C8HHX3-F1
#
_cell.length_a   1.000
_cell.length_b   1.000
_cell.length_c   1.000
_cell.angle_alpha   90.00
_cell.angle_beta   90.00
_cell.angle_gamma   90.00
#
_symmetry.space_group_name_H-M   'P 1'
#
loop_
_entity.id
_entity.type
_entity.pdbx_description
1 polymer ?
#
loop_
_entity_poly.entity_id
_entity_poly.type
_entity_poly.pdbx_seq_one_letter_code
_entity_poly.pdbx_strand_id
1 'polypeptide(L)'
;MNELVIAATPYALLAAGILALLLSTRQWALPVRLLIWGVGAGFLITAILKRPPSGGAGIDQIASDALQNWNKPDQSILAQILAGNWVTVSSVAPPMFDVATTVALVLAVIALLAFTPGETIERLVRPFLIGLLGAFVGGLIALGLVASGLAGYQKDRVYVGVLADVDVHDGDTLKIGEVSIRLNGIDAPEKHQECIDVRDCAEQSRRVLSGLVDGALVICTTPAWIKAGEPPTESFGRPILDCSARREGKAAVNLSETVIASGAAVPFRNSRGELKVAIEERPFRLGCMLRPHLWRNSKEARARFEARSSLEGETAGCPPRPQ
;
A
#
# COMPACT_ATOMS: atom_id res chain seq x y z
N MET A 1 -6.62 -10.52 -29.99
CA MET A 1 -6.98 -9.19 -30.57
C MET A 1 -8.29 -8.65 -29.99
N ASN A 2 -9.36 -9.45 -29.86
CA ASN A 2 -10.64 -8.98 -29.32
C ASN A 2 -10.58 -8.46 -27.87
N GLU A 3 -9.81 -9.07 -26.97
CA GLU A 3 -9.75 -8.60 -25.58
C GLU A 3 -9.10 -7.22 -25.43
N LEU A 4 -8.07 -6.93 -26.24
CA LEU A 4 -7.42 -5.61 -26.25
C LEU A 4 -8.39 -4.53 -26.76
N VAL A 5 -9.22 -4.85 -27.74
CA VAL A 5 -10.24 -3.95 -28.30
C VAL A 5 -11.35 -3.69 -27.28
N ILE A 6 -11.83 -4.74 -26.59
CA ILE A 6 -12.85 -4.62 -25.54
C ILE A 6 -12.31 -3.77 -24.37
N ALA A 7 -11.07 -4.01 -23.94
CA ALA A 7 -10.44 -3.23 -22.88
C ALA A 7 -10.18 -1.77 -23.28
N ALA A 8 -9.87 -1.48 -24.54
CA ALA A 8 -9.59 -0.13 -25.03
C ALA A 8 -10.85 0.71 -25.32
N THR A 9 -11.99 0.06 -25.57
CA THR A 9 -13.26 0.71 -25.96
C THR A 9 -13.72 1.82 -24.99
N PRO A 10 -13.78 1.63 -23.65
CA PRO A 10 -14.21 2.69 -22.74
C PRO A 10 -13.27 3.91 -22.75
N TYR A 11 -11.97 3.69 -22.96
CA TYR A 11 -10.98 4.78 -23.05
C TYR A 11 -11.10 5.57 -24.35
N ALA A 12 -11.38 4.90 -25.47
CA ALA A 12 -11.64 5.56 -26.75
C ALA A 12 -12.92 6.42 -26.69
N LEU A 13 -13.99 5.90 -26.05
CA LEU A 13 -15.23 6.65 -25.82
C LEU A 13 -15.00 7.85 -24.90
N LEU A 14 -14.21 7.70 -23.83
CA LEU A 14 -13.82 8.82 -22.96
C LEU A 14 -13.10 9.92 -23.76
N ALA A 15 -12.10 9.56 -24.57
CA ALA A 15 -11.37 10.49 -25.40
C ALA A 15 -12.29 11.22 -26.41
N ALA A 16 -13.21 10.48 -27.04
CA ALA A 16 -14.20 11.05 -27.94
C ALA A 16 -15.16 12.04 -27.24
N GLY A 17 -15.60 11.72 -26.03
CA GLY A 17 -16.43 12.61 -25.21
C GLY A 17 -15.70 13.91 -24.83
N ILE A 18 -14.44 13.82 -24.43
CA ILE A 18 -13.58 14.99 -24.13
C ILE A 18 -13.36 15.84 -25.39
N LEU A 19 -13.06 15.21 -26.53
CA LEU A 19 -12.89 15.92 -27.81
C LEU A 19 -14.17 16.65 -28.23
N ALA A 20 -15.35 16.05 -28.05
CA ALA A 20 -16.62 16.71 -28.31
C ALA A 20 -16.83 17.94 -27.42
N LEU A 21 -16.51 17.84 -26.13
CA LEU A 21 -16.57 18.99 -25.20
C LEU A 21 -15.59 20.11 -25.60
N LEU A 22 -14.38 19.77 -26.05
CA LEU A 22 -13.41 20.73 -26.57
C LEU A 22 -13.89 21.38 -27.88
N LEU A 23 -14.47 20.61 -28.80
CA LEU A 23 -15.06 21.11 -30.05
C LEU A 23 -16.23 22.07 -29.79
N SER A 24 -16.95 21.87 -28.68
CA SER A 24 -18.02 22.78 -28.23
C SER A 24 -17.52 24.16 -27.81
N THR A 25 -16.24 24.38 -27.53
CA THR A 25 -15.75 25.70 -27.09
C THR A 25 -15.69 26.71 -28.24
N ARG A 26 -15.75 26.22 -29.48
CA ARG A 26 -15.84 27.06 -30.68
C ARG A 26 -17.23 27.72 -30.77
N GLN A 27 -17.30 28.89 -31.42
CA GLN A 27 -18.54 29.64 -31.60
C GLN A 27 -19.44 28.97 -32.66
N TRP A 28 -20.24 27.99 -32.23
CA TRP A 28 -21.27 27.36 -33.05
C TRP A 28 -22.65 27.98 -32.77
N ALA A 29 -23.58 27.84 -33.72
CA ALA A 29 -24.98 28.08 -33.44
C ALA A 29 -25.47 27.15 -32.31
N LEU A 30 -26.36 27.67 -31.45
CA LEU A 30 -26.91 26.95 -30.29
C LEU A 30 -27.34 25.50 -30.59
N PRO A 31 -28.10 25.18 -31.67
CA PRO A 31 -28.51 23.81 -31.94
C PRO A 31 -27.33 22.86 -32.21
N VAL A 32 -26.29 23.34 -32.90
CA VAL A 32 -25.09 22.54 -33.18
C VAL A 32 -24.32 22.29 -31.88
N ARG A 33 -24.23 23.30 -31.01
CA ARG A 33 -23.59 23.15 -29.69
C ARG A 33 -24.31 22.13 -28.81
N LEU A 34 -25.65 22.19 -28.77
CA LEU A 34 -26.46 21.21 -28.02
C LEU A 34 -26.29 19.79 -28.56
N LEU A 35 -26.19 19.63 -29.89
CA LEU A 35 -25.92 18.34 -30.51
C LEU A 35 -24.53 17.80 -30.13
N ILE A 36 -23.49 18.64 -30.18
CA ILE A 36 -22.14 18.28 -29.74
C ILE A 36 -22.14 17.85 -28.26
N TRP A 37 -22.87 18.56 -27.40
CA TRP A 37 -23.01 18.20 -25.98
C TRP A 37 -23.72 16.86 -25.78
N GLY A 38 -24.83 16.64 -26.49
CA GLY A 38 -25.58 15.38 -26.41
C GLY A 38 -24.73 14.18 -26.82
N VAL A 39 -23.98 14.32 -27.92
CA VAL A 39 -23.06 13.27 -28.40
C VAL A 39 -21.91 13.05 -27.41
N GLY A 40 -21.29 14.11 -26.91
CA GLY A 40 -20.22 14.03 -25.92
C GLY A 40 -20.68 13.34 -24.62
N ALA A 41 -21.83 13.75 -24.09
CA ALA A 41 -22.43 13.13 -22.91
C ALA A 41 -22.75 11.64 -23.14
N GLY A 42 -23.29 11.29 -24.32
CA GLY A 42 -23.56 9.90 -24.70
C GLY A 42 -22.30 9.03 -24.69
N PHE A 43 -21.18 9.54 -25.22
CA PHE A 43 -19.89 8.84 -25.18
C PHE A 43 -19.39 8.64 -23.74
N LEU A 44 -19.48 9.67 -22.89
CA LEU A 44 -19.06 9.58 -21.48
C LEU A 44 -19.91 8.57 -20.69
N ILE A 45 -21.24 8.62 -20.84
CA ILE A 45 -22.15 7.67 -20.19
C ILE A 45 -21.83 6.24 -20.63
N THR A 46 -21.63 6.03 -21.94
CA THR A 46 -21.32 4.69 -22.48
C THR A 46 -19.95 4.20 -21.98
N ALA A 47 -18.95 5.08 -21.88
CA ALA A 47 -17.65 4.76 -21.32
C ALA A 47 -17.74 4.31 -19.85
N ILE A 48 -18.58 4.98 -19.05
CA ILE A 48 -18.84 4.63 -17.65
C ILE A 48 -19.52 3.25 -17.55
N LEU A 49 -20.59 3.03 -18.32
CA LEU A 49 -21.36 1.78 -18.29
C LEU A 49 -20.56 0.55 -18.79
N LYS A 50 -19.62 0.76 -19.72
CA LYS A 50 -18.77 -0.31 -20.27
C LYS A 50 -17.45 -0.48 -19.53
N ARG A 51 -17.22 0.27 -18.45
CA ARG A 51 -15.98 0.16 -17.68
C ARG A 51 -15.94 -1.22 -16.99
N PRO A 52 -14.85 -2.00 -17.16
CA PRO A 52 -14.73 -3.26 -16.44
C PRO A 52 -14.70 -2.96 -14.93
N PRO A 53 -15.33 -3.82 -14.10
CA PRO A 53 -15.28 -3.68 -12.65
C PRO A 53 -13.82 -3.73 -12.19
N SER A 54 -13.33 -2.66 -11.57
CA SER A 54 -12.03 -2.66 -10.91
C SER A 54 -12.14 -3.49 -9.64
N GLY A 55 -11.24 -4.45 -9.42
CA GLY A 55 -11.27 -5.35 -8.26
C GLY A 55 -11.05 -4.69 -6.88
N GLY A 56 -11.05 -3.36 -6.79
CA GLY A 56 -11.00 -2.60 -5.53
C GLY A 56 -12.21 -1.66 -5.42
N ALA A 57 -12.44 -1.10 -4.23
CA ALA A 57 -13.47 -0.08 -4.01
C ALA A 57 -13.22 1.12 -4.93
N GLY A 58 -13.90 1.13 -6.08
CA GLY A 58 -13.67 2.11 -7.11
C GLY A 58 -14.11 3.50 -6.65
N ILE A 59 -13.56 4.53 -7.31
CA ILE A 59 -13.94 5.93 -7.05
C ILE A 59 -15.46 6.13 -7.16
N ASP A 60 -16.14 5.33 -7.97
CA ASP A 60 -17.60 5.28 -8.12
C ASP A 60 -18.32 4.81 -6.85
N GLN A 61 -17.83 3.76 -6.17
CA GLN A 61 -18.38 3.32 -4.89
C GLN A 61 -18.14 4.36 -3.80
N ILE A 62 -16.94 4.96 -3.76
CA ILE A 62 -16.59 5.99 -2.79
C ILE A 62 -17.41 7.27 -3.03
N ALA A 63 -17.61 7.67 -4.28
CA ALA A 63 -18.44 8.82 -4.64
C ALA A 63 -19.92 8.57 -4.33
N SER A 64 -20.43 7.38 -4.67
CA SER A 64 -21.82 6.97 -4.36
C SER A 64 -22.06 6.93 -2.85
N ASP A 65 -21.14 6.34 -2.09
CA ASP A 65 -21.18 6.34 -0.62
C ASP A 65 -21.14 7.76 -0.05
N ALA A 66 -20.23 8.61 -0.53
CA ALA A 66 -20.13 10.01 -0.10
C ALA A 66 -21.41 10.81 -0.39
N LEU A 67 -22.07 10.55 -1.52
CA LEU A 67 -23.37 11.14 -1.87
C LEU A 67 -24.49 10.65 -0.95
N GLN A 68 -24.55 9.34 -0.68
CA GLN A 68 -25.59 8.74 0.16
C GLN A 68 -25.43 9.08 1.65
N ASN A 69 -24.19 9.19 2.12
CA ASN A 69 -23.82 9.42 3.52
C ASN A 69 -23.27 10.83 3.77
N TRP A 70 -23.60 11.82 2.92
CA TRP A 70 -23.09 13.19 3.03
C TRP A 70 -23.40 13.85 4.39
N ASN A 71 -24.53 13.48 5.01
CA ASN A 71 -24.95 13.97 6.32
C ASN A 71 -24.46 13.13 7.51
N LYS A 72 -23.71 12.05 7.26
CA LYS A 72 -23.18 11.11 8.27
C LYS A 72 -21.69 10.86 8.02
N PRO A 73 -20.82 11.83 8.34
CA PRO A 73 -19.39 11.74 8.03
C PRO A 73 -18.69 10.59 8.77
N ASP A 74 -19.23 10.12 9.89
CA ASP A 74 -18.77 8.91 10.58
C ASP A 74 -19.03 7.62 9.81
N GLN A 75 -20.02 7.63 8.89
CA GLN A 75 -20.41 6.47 8.08
C GLN A 75 -19.89 6.53 6.64
N SER A 76 -19.41 7.68 6.20
CA SER A 76 -18.86 7.81 4.85
C SER A 76 -17.42 7.28 4.76
N ILE A 77 -17.21 6.37 3.82
CA ILE A 77 -15.90 5.80 3.44
C ILE A 77 -14.94 6.94 3.07
N LEU A 78 -15.40 7.95 2.31
CA LEU A 78 -14.58 9.09 1.92
C LEU A 78 -14.11 9.89 3.15
N ALA A 79 -15.03 10.19 4.06
CA ALA A 79 -14.72 10.94 5.27
C ALA A 79 -13.77 10.17 6.20
N GLN A 80 -13.94 8.85 6.33
CA GLN A 80 -13.02 8.00 7.09
C GLN A 80 -11.63 7.93 6.47
N ILE A 81 -11.52 7.82 5.13
CA ILE A 81 -10.24 7.84 4.42
C ILE A 81 -9.54 9.20 4.60
N LEU A 82 -10.26 10.30 4.44
CA LEU A 82 -9.70 11.65 4.64
C LEU A 82 -9.27 11.88 6.09
N ALA A 83 -10.07 11.45 7.06
CA ALA A 83 -9.73 11.53 8.48
C ALA A 83 -8.50 10.69 8.83
N GLY A 84 -8.43 9.45 8.34
CA GLY A 84 -7.31 8.54 8.57
C GLY A 84 -5.99 9.02 7.93
N ASN A 85 -6.07 9.79 6.84
CA ASN A 85 -4.91 10.35 6.15
C ASN A 85 -4.70 11.84 6.41
N TRP A 86 -5.38 12.42 7.39
CA TRP A 86 -5.40 13.88 7.59
C TRP A 86 -4.01 14.49 7.79
N VAL A 87 -3.09 13.79 8.47
CA VAL A 87 -1.70 14.26 8.67
C VAL A 87 -0.98 14.40 7.33
N THR A 88 -1.12 13.40 6.45
CA THR A 88 -0.54 13.45 5.09
C THR A 88 -1.20 14.55 4.27
N VAL A 89 -2.53 14.62 4.26
CA VAL A 89 -3.29 15.62 3.48
C VAL A 89 -2.95 17.04 3.92
N SER A 90 -2.94 17.30 5.23
CA SER A 90 -2.63 18.62 5.80
C SER A 90 -1.19 19.05 5.59
N SER A 91 -0.23 18.12 5.45
CA SER A 91 1.15 18.46 5.12
C SER A 91 1.32 18.92 3.66
N VAL A 92 0.46 18.46 2.75
CA VAL A 92 0.53 18.78 1.32
C VAL A 92 -0.43 19.92 0.93
N ALA A 93 -1.50 20.15 1.70
CA ALA A 93 -2.52 21.14 1.39
C ALA A 93 -2.00 22.60 1.33
N PRO A 94 -1.17 23.10 2.27
CA PRO A 94 -0.68 24.48 2.23
C PRO A 94 0.13 24.83 0.96
N PRO A 95 1.19 24.07 0.58
CA PRO A 95 1.93 24.40 -0.65
C PRO A 95 1.07 24.25 -1.91
N MET A 96 0.10 23.33 -1.92
CA MET A 96 -0.88 23.26 -3.01
C MET A 96 -1.77 24.49 -3.07
N PHE A 97 -2.22 24.99 -1.92
CA PHE A 97 -3.05 26.19 -1.82
C PHE A 97 -2.29 27.44 -2.26
N ASP A 98 -0.99 27.54 -1.97
CA ASP A 98 -0.14 28.65 -2.41
C ASP A 98 0.01 28.67 -3.94
N VAL A 99 0.34 27.51 -4.52
CA VAL A 99 0.38 27.34 -5.99
C VAL A 99 -0.98 27.65 -6.58
N ALA A 100 -2.05 27.15 -5.95
CA ALA A 100 -3.40 27.34 -6.44
C ALA A 100 -3.82 28.81 -6.49
N THR A 101 -3.58 29.52 -5.39
CA THR A 101 -3.89 30.94 -5.26
C THR A 101 -3.05 31.78 -6.21
N THR A 102 -1.78 31.42 -6.41
CA THR A 102 -0.89 32.10 -7.37
C THR A 102 -1.41 31.95 -8.80
N VAL A 103 -1.77 30.73 -9.22
CA VAL A 103 -2.33 30.48 -10.55
C VAL A 103 -3.68 31.20 -10.72
N ALA A 104 -4.55 31.15 -9.71
CA ALA A 104 -5.84 31.85 -9.73
C ALA A 104 -5.66 33.36 -9.87
N LEU A 105 -4.68 33.96 -9.19
CA LEU A 105 -4.35 35.38 -9.32
C LEU A 105 -3.88 35.73 -10.74
N VAL A 106 -2.99 34.93 -11.31
CA VAL A 106 -2.51 35.12 -12.70
C VAL A 106 -3.67 35.02 -13.68
N LEU A 107 -4.52 34.01 -13.52
CA LEU A 107 -5.74 33.84 -14.33
C LEU A 107 -6.69 35.02 -14.20
N ALA A 108 -6.89 35.55 -12.99
CA ALA A 108 -7.74 36.70 -12.74
C ALA A 108 -7.20 37.97 -13.41
N VAL A 109 -5.88 38.19 -13.36
CA VAL A 109 -5.23 39.32 -14.07
C VAL A 109 -5.39 39.17 -15.59
N ILE A 110 -5.15 37.97 -16.15
CA ILE A 110 -5.33 37.73 -17.59
C ILE A 110 -6.80 37.93 -17.99
N ALA A 111 -7.75 37.47 -17.15
CA ALA A 111 -9.17 37.67 -17.39
C ALA A 111 -9.55 39.16 -17.35
N LEU A 112 -9.05 39.94 -16.39
CA LEU A 112 -9.27 41.38 -16.32
C LEU A 112 -8.69 42.11 -17.54
N LEU A 113 -7.50 41.73 -17.99
CA LEU A 113 -6.88 42.27 -19.22
C LEU A 113 -7.67 41.85 -20.47
N ALA A 114 -8.30 40.68 -20.48
CA ALA A 114 -9.11 40.20 -21.60
C ALA A 114 -10.48 40.89 -21.71
N PHE A 115 -10.97 41.53 -20.63
CA PHE A 115 -12.23 42.27 -20.60
C PHE A 115 -12.12 43.74 -21.02
N THR A 116 -10.95 44.23 -21.45
CA THR A 116 -10.89 45.52 -22.16
C THR A 116 -11.56 45.37 -23.54
N PRO A 117 -12.63 46.13 -23.84
CA PRO A 117 -13.47 45.89 -25.01
C PRO A 117 -12.70 46.07 -26.33
N GLY A 118 -12.58 44.99 -27.11
CA GLY A 118 -11.96 44.94 -28.42
C GLY A 118 -12.09 43.54 -29.04
N GLU A 119 -12.81 43.42 -30.15
CA GLU A 119 -13.39 42.18 -30.72
C GLU A 119 -12.42 41.01 -31.00
N THR A 120 -11.11 41.26 -31.06
CA THR A 120 -10.11 40.27 -31.51
C THR A 120 -9.37 39.59 -30.36
N ILE A 121 -9.04 40.32 -29.29
CA ILE A 121 -8.27 39.78 -28.16
C ILE A 121 -9.16 38.85 -27.32
N GLU A 122 -10.42 39.21 -27.10
CA GLU A 122 -11.35 38.38 -26.34
C GLU A 122 -11.55 36.99 -26.98
N ARG A 123 -11.68 36.93 -28.32
CA ARG A 123 -11.87 35.68 -29.06
C ARG A 123 -10.64 34.77 -28.99
N LEU A 124 -9.44 35.34 -28.89
CA LEU A 124 -8.20 34.58 -28.78
C LEU A 124 -7.95 34.07 -27.36
N VAL A 125 -8.22 34.90 -26.34
CA VAL A 125 -7.83 34.62 -24.95
C VAL A 125 -8.85 33.75 -24.22
N ARG A 126 -10.14 33.88 -24.51
CA ARG A 126 -11.21 33.17 -23.78
C ARG A 126 -11.12 31.63 -23.84
N PRO A 127 -10.86 30.98 -24.98
CA PRO A 127 -10.70 29.53 -25.03
C PRO A 127 -9.50 29.06 -24.21
N PHE A 128 -8.42 29.86 -24.21
CA PHE A 128 -7.19 29.56 -23.47
C PHE A 128 -7.41 29.65 -21.96
N LEU A 129 -8.12 30.69 -21.50
CA LEU A 129 -8.51 30.84 -20.09
C LEU A 129 -9.39 29.69 -19.60
N ILE A 130 -10.38 29.26 -20.39
CA ILE A 130 -11.24 28.12 -20.04
C ILE A 130 -10.43 26.82 -19.99
N GLY A 131 -9.52 26.61 -20.95
CA GLY A 131 -8.62 25.45 -20.97
C GLY A 131 -7.68 25.42 -19.77
N LEU A 132 -7.09 26.56 -19.40
CA LEU A 132 -6.15 26.67 -18.29
C LEU A 132 -6.86 26.52 -16.94
N LEU A 133 -8.06 27.08 -16.79
CA LEU A 133 -8.92 26.85 -15.63
C LEU A 133 -9.28 25.35 -15.50
N GLY A 134 -9.67 24.70 -16.60
CA GLY A 134 -9.99 23.27 -16.61
C GLY A 134 -8.78 22.39 -16.26
N ALA A 135 -7.60 22.67 -16.83
CA ALA A 135 -6.37 21.95 -16.52
C ALA A 135 -5.95 22.12 -15.05
N PHE A 136 -6.11 23.32 -14.51
CA PHE A 136 -5.80 23.64 -13.13
C PHE A 136 -6.73 22.92 -12.14
N VAL A 137 -8.06 23.02 -12.34
CA VAL A 137 -9.05 22.30 -11.52
C VAL A 137 -8.84 20.79 -11.62
N GLY A 138 -8.63 20.26 -12.83
CA GLY A 138 -8.33 18.85 -13.05
C GLY A 138 -7.06 18.39 -12.35
N GLY A 139 -6.00 19.21 -12.40
CA GLY A 139 -4.74 18.98 -11.70
C GLY A 139 -4.91 18.92 -10.18
N LEU A 140 -5.65 19.86 -9.59
CA LEU A 140 -5.95 19.86 -8.15
C LEU A 140 -6.74 18.63 -7.71
N ILE A 141 -7.76 18.24 -8.49
CA ILE A 141 -8.55 17.02 -8.22
C ILE A 141 -7.65 15.78 -8.29
N ALA A 142 -6.82 15.66 -9.34
CA ALA A 142 -5.91 14.54 -9.50
C ALA A 142 -4.89 14.46 -8.35
N LEU A 143 -4.31 15.59 -7.95
CA LEU A 143 -3.36 15.62 -6.83
C LEU A 143 -4.06 15.29 -5.49
N GLY A 144 -5.27 15.78 -5.27
CA GLY A 144 -6.09 15.45 -4.10
C GLY A 144 -6.41 13.95 -4.02
N LEU A 145 -6.75 13.32 -5.15
CA LEU A 145 -6.97 11.87 -5.24
C LEU A 145 -5.69 11.06 -4.93
N VAL A 146 -4.52 11.55 -5.38
CA VAL A 146 -3.23 10.92 -5.05
C VAL A 146 -2.88 11.10 -3.57
N ALA A 147 -3.02 12.32 -3.04
CA ALA A 147 -2.71 12.65 -1.65
C ALA A 147 -3.62 11.94 -0.63
N SER A 148 -4.89 11.71 -1.00
CA SER A 148 -5.85 10.95 -0.18
C SER A 148 -5.66 9.43 -0.26
N GLY A 149 -4.71 8.92 -1.06
CA GLY A 149 -4.45 7.49 -1.20
C GLY A 149 -5.48 6.75 -2.09
N LEU A 150 -6.48 7.45 -2.62
CA LEU A 150 -7.54 6.90 -3.48
C LEU A 150 -7.03 6.43 -4.85
N ALA A 151 -5.87 6.95 -5.29
CA ALA A 151 -5.23 6.52 -6.53
C ALA A 151 -4.56 5.13 -6.44
N GLY A 152 -4.67 4.41 -5.31
CA GLY A 152 -4.07 3.08 -5.14
C GLY A 152 -2.55 3.06 -5.27
N TYR A 153 -1.89 4.23 -5.27
CA TYR A 153 -0.45 4.35 -5.41
C TYR A 153 0.22 4.07 -4.06
N GLN A 154 0.09 2.83 -3.59
CA GLN A 154 1.03 2.26 -2.64
C GLN A 154 2.37 2.16 -3.39
N LYS A 155 3.23 3.18 -3.26
CA LYS A 155 4.63 3.01 -3.64
C LYS A 155 5.12 1.80 -2.87
N ASP A 156 5.54 0.76 -3.59
CA ASP A 156 6.36 -0.31 -3.02
C ASP A 156 7.51 0.35 -2.27
N ARG A 157 7.42 0.38 -0.94
CA ARG A 157 8.47 0.97 -0.11
C ARG A 157 9.60 -0.03 -0.09
N VAL A 158 10.69 0.32 -0.75
CA VAL A 158 11.96 -0.40 -0.62
C VAL A 158 12.71 0.22 0.56
N TYR A 159 13.04 -0.60 1.54
CA TYR A 159 13.84 -0.19 2.69
C TYR A 159 15.27 -0.65 2.46
N VAL A 160 16.22 0.25 2.64
CA VAL A 160 17.65 -0.02 2.42
C VAL A 160 18.44 0.58 3.56
N GLY A 161 19.36 -0.20 4.13
CA GLY A 161 20.25 0.27 5.19
C GLY A 161 21.44 -0.66 5.37
N VAL A 162 22.56 -0.10 5.85
CA VAL A 162 23.65 -0.92 6.41
C VAL A 162 23.31 -1.08 7.89
N LEU A 163 23.10 -2.32 8.33
CA LEU A 163 22.62 -2.60 9.68
C LEU A 163 23.76 -3.06 10.58
N ALA A 164 23.55 -2.93 11.89
CA ALA A 164 24.41 -3.46 12.93
C ALA A 164 23.60 -4.30 13.93
N ASP A 165 24.27 -4.95 14.89
CA ASP A 165 23.60 -5.76 15.94
C ASP A 165 22.47 -5.00 16.67
N VAL A 166 22.64 -3.70 16.90
CA VAL A 166 21.65 -2.82 17.57
C VAL A 166 20.34 -2.68 16.79
N ASP A 167 20.37 -2.92 15.48
CA ASP A 167 19.20 -2.83 14.61
C ASP A 167 18.36 -4.12 14.64
N VAL A 168 18.82 -5.19 15.30
CA VAL A 168 18.09 -6.47 15.40
C VAL A 168 17.36 -6.56 16.73
N HIS A 169 16.03 -6.61 16.67
CA HIS A 169 15.18 -6.64 17.86
C HIS A 169 15.01 -8.06 18.43
N ASP A 170 14.70 -9.02 17.56
CA ASP A 170 14.51 -10.45 17.87
C ASP A 170 14.87 -11.30 16.61
N GLY A 171 14.58 -12.60 16.62
CA GLY A 171 14.96 -13.51 15.53
C GLY A 171 14.20 -13.34 14.20
N ASP A 172 13.15 -12.51 14.16
CA ASP A 172 12.39 -12.22 12.95
C ASP A 172 12.11 -10.72 12.71
N THR A 173 12.63 -9.85 13.57
CA THR A 173 12.37 -8.40 13.53
C THR A 173 13.68 -7.59 13.48
N LEU A 174 13.76 -6.67 12.52
CA LEU A 174 14.87 -5.73 12.31
C LEU A 174 14.35 -4.28 12.23
N LYS A 175 15.22 -3.30 12.48
CA LYS A 175 14.91 -1.87 12.40
C LYS A 175 15.74 -1.24 11.27
N ILE A 176 15.10 -0.46 10.40
CA ILE A 176 15.77 0.34 9.36
C ILE A 176 15.28 1.78 9.50
N GLY A 177 16.18 2.69 9.89
CA GLY A 177 15.79 4.05 10.29
C GLY A 177 14.85 3.97 11.50
N GLU A 178 13.65 4.54 11.42
CA GLU A 178 12.63 4.45 12.48
C GLU A 178 11.61 3.31 12.30
N VAL A 179 11.76 2.49 11.25
CA VAL A 179 10.76 1.48 10.90
C VAL A 179 11.18 0.12 11.42
N SER A 180 10.35 -0.48 12.28
CA SER A 180 10.48 -1.88 12.70
C SER A 180 9.81 -2.79 11.67
N ILE A 181 10.60 -3.67 11.06
CA ILE A 181 10.23 -4.57 9.97
C ILE A 181 10.17 -6.00 10.52
N ARG A 182 9.10 -6.73 10.19
CA ARG A 182 9.00 -8.17 10.43
C ARG A 182 9.36 -8.93 9.15
N LEU A 183 10.21 -9.94 9.27
CA LEU A 183 10.59 -10.81 8.17
C LEU A 183 9.39 -11.64 7.71
N ASN A 184 9.20 -11.72 6.39
CA ASN A 184 8.12 -12.48 5.79
C ASN A 184 8.34 -14.00 5.95
N GLY A 185 7.26 -14.71 6.24
CA GLY A 185 7.20 -16.18 6.17
C GLY A 185 7.86 -16.94 7.33
N ILE A 186 8.40 -16.27 8.34
CA ILE A 186 9.08 -16.92 9.46
C ILE A 186 8.45 -16.56 10.81
N ASP A 187 8.70 -17.41 11.80
CA ASP A 187 8.32 -17.22 13.19
C ASP A 187 9.51 -17.62 14.08
N ALA A 188 10.06 -16.65 14.81
CA ALA A 188 11.20 -16.84 15.71
C ALA A 188 10.79 -16.58 17.17
N PRO A 189 11.45 -17.21 18.17
CA PRO A 189 11.11 -16.97 19.57
C PRO A 189 11.16 -15.48 19.92
N GLU A 190 10.12 -15.00 20.59
CA GLU A 190 9.99 -13.59 20.96
C GLU A 190 11.04 -13.20 22.01
N LYS A 191 11.36 -11.91 22.10
CA LYS A 191 12.22 -11.41 23.17
C LYS A 191 11.62 -11.79 24.54
N HIS A 192 12.43 -12.46 25.37
CA HIS A 192 12.04 -13.03 26.68
C HIS A 192 11.13 -14.26 26.65
N GLN A 193 10.90 -14.87 25.47
CA GLN A 193 10.26 -16.17 25.42
C GLN A 193 11.19 -17.25 26.01
N GLU A 194 10.62 -18.10 26.86
CA GLU A 194 11.33 -19.24 27.42
C GLU A 194 11.15 -20.48 26.52
N CYS A 195 12.23 -21.23 26.36
CA CYS A 195 12.23 -22.53 25.70
C CYS A 195 12.55 -23.63 26.71
N ILE A 196 12.04 -24.82 26.44
CA ILE A 196 12.37 -26.03 27.19
C ILE A 196 13.74 -26.52 26.68
N ASP A 197 14.55 -27.05 27.60
CA ASP A 197 15.88 -27.63 27.41
C ASP A 197 17.01 -26.68 26.98
N VAL A 198 16.67 -25.46 26.55
CA VAL A 198 17.64 -24.45 26.13
C VAL A 198 17.34 -23.11 26.78
N ARG A 199 18.33 -22.56 27.48
CA ARG A 199 18.28 -21.21 28.04
C ARG A 199 18.53 -20.18 26.94
N ASP A 200 17.83 -19.05 27.02
CA ASP A 200 18.04 -17.88 26.15
C ASP A 200 17.86 -18.18 24.65
N CYS A 201 16.95 -19.08 24.27
CA CYS A 201 16.70 -19.46 22.88
C CYS A 201 16.34 -18.25 21.98
N ALA A 202 15.60 -17.28 22.51
CA ALA A 202 15.25 -16.05 21.81
C ALA A 202 16.50 -15.22 21.47
N GLU A 203 17.42 -15.08 22.42
CA GLU A 203 18.67 -14.35 22.20
C GLU A 203 19.59 -15.11 21.23
N GLN A 204 19.63 -16.44 21.30
CA GLN A 204 20.34 -17.26 20.32
C GLN A 204 19.78 -17.09 18.90
N SER A 205 18.45 -17.04 18.76
CA SER A 205 17.79 -16.77 17.49
C SER A 205 18.10 -15.36 16.96
N ARG A 206 18.01 -14.34 17.83
CA ARG A 206 18.39 -12.94 17.53
C ARG A 206 19.83 -12.85 17.02
N ARG A 207 20.78 -13.54 17.67
CA ARG A 207 22.19 -13.55 17.27
C ARG A 207 22.44 -14.13 15.89
N VAL A 208 21.65 -15.12 15.46
CA VAL A 208 21.72 -15.65 14.09
C VAL A 208 21.36 -14.55 13.11
N LEU A 209 20.23 -13.88 13.30
CA LEU A 209 19.81 -12.79 12.41
C LEU A 209 20.83 -11.64 12.44
N SER A 210 21.30 -11.26 13.63
CA SER A 210 22.37 -10.25 13.82
C SER A 210 23.63 -10.57 13.02
N GLY A 211 24.14 -11.81 13.09
CA GLY A 211 25.33 -12.21 12.32
C GLY A 211 25.15 -12.11 10.80
N LEU A 212 23.92 -12.26 10.30
CA LEU A 212 23.62 -12.09 8.87
C LEU A 212 23.66 -10.61 8.44
N VAL A 213 23.18 -9.71 9.30
CA VAL A 213 22.97 -8.30 8.94
C VAL A 213 24.08 -7.35 9.41
N ASP A 214 24.87 -7.72 10.42
CA ASP A 214 25.86 -6.83 11.05
C ASP A 214 26.96 -6.41 10.07
N GLY A 215 26.98 -5.14 9.66
CA GLY A 215 27.84 -4.60 8.62
C GLY A 215 27.47 -5.03 7.20
N ALA A 216 26.26 -5.55 6.97
CA ALA A 216 25.74 -5.90 5.65
C ALA A 216 24.76 -4.84 5.13
N LEU A 217 24.73 -4.65 3.81
CA LEU A 217 23.68 -3.89 3.15
C LEU A 217 22.42 -4.75 3.09
N VAL A 218 21.39 -4.33 3.82
CA VAL A 218 20.08 -4.98 3.84
C VAL A 218 19.10 -4.24 2.93
N ILE A 219 18.40 -5.00 2.10
CA ILE A 219 17.37 -4.52 1.19
C ILE A 219 16.10 -5.31 1.46
N CYS A 220 15.01 -4.61 1.79
CA CYS A 220 13.70 -5.18 2.08
C CYS A 220 12.63 -4.64 1.12
N THR A 221 11.79 -5.54 0.60
CA THR A 221 10.72 -5.23 -0.35
C THR A 221 9.40 -5.85 0.07
N THR A 222 8.29 -5.23 -0.33
CA THR A 222 6.95 -5.78 -0.14
C THR A 222 6.84 -7.17 -0.81
N PRO A 223 6.35 -8.21 -0.10
CA PRO A 223 6.16 -9.54 -0.65
C PRO A 223 5.09 -9.59 -1.75
N ALA A 224 5.23 -10.53 -2.68
CA ALA A 224 4.31 -10.69 -3.81
C ALA A 224 2.85 -10.91 -3.37
N TRP A 225 2.61 -11.67 -2.29
CA TRP A 225 1.27 -11.92 -1.77
C TRP A 225 0.60 -10.66 -1.18
N ILE A 226 1.37 -9.78 -0.55
CA ILE A 226 0.86 -8.47 -0.10
C ILE A 226 0.52 -7.59 -1.31
N LYS A 227 1.35 -7.61 -2.36
CA LYS A 227 1.05 -6.89 -3.62
C LYS A 227 -0.20 -7.41 -4.33
N ALA A 228 -0.52 -8.69 -4.15
CA ALA A 228 -1.75 -9.30 -4.68
C ALA A 228 -3.02 -8.90 -3.91
N GLY A 229 -2.90 -8.08 -2.85
CA GLY A 229 -4.03 -7.54 -2.10
C GLY A 229 -4.46 -8.38 -0.90
N GLU A 230 -3.67 -9.38 -0.49
CA GLU A 230 -3.97 -10.15 0.71
C GLU A 230 -3.60 -9.37 1.98
N PRO A 231 -4.54 -9.17 2.92
CA PRO A 231 -4.25 -8.44 4.14
C PRO A 231 -3.28 -9.24 5.03
N PRO A 232 -2.25 -8.61 5.62
CA PRO A 232 -1.38 -9.26 6.58
C PRO A 232 -2.19 -9.65 7.82
N THR A 233 -2.12 -10.94 8.18
CA THR A 233 -2.94 -11.53 9.25
C THR A 233 -2.49 -11.06 10.63
N GLU A 234 -1.20 -10.73 10.79
CA GLU A 234 -0.63 -10.39 12.09
C GLU A 234 0.65 -9.56 11.89
N SER A 235 0.53 -8.23 11.92
CA SER A 235 1.66 -7.34 11.73
C SER A 235 1.85 -6.31 12.86
N PHE A 236 0.81 -6.08 13.68
CA PHE A 236 0.80 -5.09 14.78
C PHE A 236 1.33 -3.71 14.35
N GLY A 237 1.03 -3.30 13.11
CA GLY A 237 1.48 -2.03 12.55
C GLY A 237 2.91 -2.05 11.97
N ARG A 238 3.64 -3.17 12.07
CA ARG A 238 4.94 -3.35 11.41
C ARG A 238 4.74 -3.81 9.95
N PRO A 239 5.49 -3.29 8.97
CA PRO A 239 5.50 -3.88 7.64
C PRO A 239 6.10 -5.29 7.66
N ILE A 240 5.47 -6.23 6.95
CA ILE A 240 6.00 -7.57 6.68
C ILE A 240 6.72 -7.54 5.34
N LEU A 241 8.02 -7.85 5.31
CA LEU A 241 8.85 -7.67 4.12
C LEU A 241 9.73 -8.89 3.80
N ASP A 242 9.99 -9.10 2.51
CA ASP A 242 11.06 -9.98 2.03
C ASP A 242 12.37 -9.21 2.09
N CYS A 243 13.33 -9.68 2.90
CA CYS A 243 14.59 -9.01 3.13
C CYS A 243 15.78 -9.88 2.70
N SER A 244 16.77 -9.22 2.09
CA SER A 244 18.05 -9.83 1.72
C SER A 244 19.21 -9.03 2.28
N ALA A 245 20.28 -9.72 2.68
CA ALA A 245 21.52 -9.10 3.13
C ALA A 245 22.64 -9.37 2.12
N ARG A 246 23.41 -8.33 1.80
CA ARG A 246 24.57 -8.40 0.90
C ARG A 246 25.79 -7.83 1.59
N ARG A 247 26.88 -8.58 1.55
CA ARG A 247 28.22 -8.11 1.94
C ARG A 247 29.06 -7.91 0.70
N GLU A 248 30.05 -7.03 0.79
CA GLU A 248 31.01 -6.82 -0.29
C GLU A 248 31.67 -8.14 -0.70
N GLY A 249 31.76 -8.39 -2.01
CA GLY A 249 32.33 -9.62 -2.56
C GLY A 249 31.52 -10.90 -2.33
N LYS A 250 30.33 -10.85 -1.70
CA LYS A 250 29.45 -12.01 -1.47
C LYS A 250 28.11 -11.85 -2.19
N ALA A 251 27.51 -12.98 -2.55
CA ALA A 251 26.14 -13.01 -3.04
C ALA A 251 25.15 -12.55 -1.96
N ALA A 252 24.03 -11.96 -2.38
CA ALA A 252 22.95 -11.63 -1.46
C ALA A 252 22.29 -12.93 -0.94
N VAL A 253 21.92 -12.93 0.34
CA VAL A 253 21.22 -14.06 0.99
C VAL A 253 19.84 -13.62 1.45
N ASN A 254 18.83 -14.48 1.29
CA ASN A 254 17.50 -14.25 1.85
C ASN A 254 17.54 -14.48 3.36
N LEU A 255 17.16 -13.47 4.14
CA LEU A 255 17.23 -13.53 5.60
C LEU A 255 16.29 -14.60 6.17
N SER A 256 15.04 -14.63 5.72
CA SER A 256 14.03 -15.58 6.17
C SER A 256 14.47 -17.04 5.96
N GLU A 257 14.91 -17.34 4.75
CA GLU A 257 15.38 -18.70 4.40
C GLU A 257 16.63 -19.09 5.20
N THR A 258 17.56 -18.15 5.38
CA THR A 258 18.83 -18.43 6.07
C THR A 258 18.62 -18.68 7.57
N VAL A 259 17.73 -17.93 8.22
CA VAL A 259 17.42 -18.12 9.65
C VAL A 259 16.67 -19.44 9.90
N ILE A 260 15.80 -19.86 8.98
CA ILE A 260 15.17 -21.19 9.04
C ILE A 260 16.21 -22.28 8.79
N ALA A 261 17.08 -22.12 7.79
CA ALA A 261 18.10 -23.09 7.44
C ALA A 261 19.09 -23.36 8.59
N SER A 262 19.38 -22.35 9.42
CA SER A 262 20.20 -22.49 10.63
C SER A 262 19.48 -23.16 11.80
N GLY A 263 18.16 -23.39 11.69
CA GLY A 263 17.32 -23.93 12.77
C GLY A 263 16.99 -22.91 13.87
N ALA A 264 17.09 -21.61 13.57
CA ALA A 264 16.85 -20.53 14.53
C ALA A 264 15.44 -19.93 14.46
N ALA A 265 14.66 -20.28 13.43
CA ALA A 265 13.26 -19.95 13.29
C ALA A 265 12.51 -21.12 12.62
N VAL A 266 11.18 -21.04 12.59
CA VAL A 266 10.33 -21.96 11.82
C VAL A 266 9.52 -21.21 10.77
N PRO A 267 9.06 -21.90 9.73
CA PRO A 267 8.07 -21.34 8.81
C PRO A 267 6.80 -20.90 9.55
N PHE A 268 6.36 -19.68 9.26
CA PHE A 268 5.12 -19.13 9.78
C PHE A 268 3.93 -19.87 9.17
N ARG A 269 3.00 -20.29 10.03
CA ARG A 269 1.72 -20.88 9.64
C ARG A 269 0.61 -19.93 10.06
N ASN A 270 -0.38 -19.74 9.18
CA ASN A 270 -1.57 -18.98 9.55
C ASN A 270 -2.42 -19.77 10.58
N SER A 271 -3.52 -19.17 11.04
CA SER A 271 -4.44 -19.81 11.98
C SER A 271 -5.09 -21.12 11.47
N ARG A 272 -4.98 -21.43 10.16
CA ARG A 272 -5.43 -22.67 9.55
C ARG A 272 -4.31 -23.71 9.38
N GLY A 273 -3.09 -23.40 9.84
CA GLY A 273 -1.92 -24.27 9.72
C GLY A 273 -1.22 -24.22 8.35
N GLU A 274 -1.64 -23.34 7.45
CA GLU A 274 -1.11 -23.25 6.09
C GLU A 274 0.15 -22.38 6.05
N LEU A 275 1.14 -22.81 5.26
CA LEU A 275 2.30 -21.98 4.93
C LEU A 275 1.89 -20.92 3.93
N LYS A 276 2.13 -19.65 4.26
CA LYS A 276 1.91 -18.53 3.32
C LYS A 276 3.06 -18.35 2.32
N VAL A 277 4.23 -18.91 2.62
CA VAL A 277 5.43 -18.76 1.79
C VAL A 277 6.02 -20.15 1.57
N ALA A 278 6.41 -20.43 0.33
CA ALA A 278 7.10 -21.66 -0.03
C ALA A 278 8.54 -21.62 0.50
N ILE A 279 8.72 -21.99 1.76
CA ILE A 279 10.02 -22.10 2.43
C ILE A 279 10.22 -23.56 2.83
N GLU A 280 11.44 -24.08 2.61
CA GLU A 280 11.79 -25.43 3.05
C GLU A 280 11.68 -25.55 4.58
N GLU A 281 10.86 -26.48 5.05
CA GLU A 281 10.73 -26.71 6.49
C GLU A 281 12.02 -27.33 7.05
N ARG A 282 12.58 -26.68 8.06
CA ARG A 282 13.69 -27.22 8.84
C ARG A 282 13.27 -27.28 10.31
N PRO A 283 13.71 -28.31 11.05
CA PRO A 283 13.40 -28.40 12.47
C PRO A 283 14.07 -27.24 13.19
N PHE A 284 13.33 -26.63 14.12
CA PHE A 284 13.90 -25.71 15.09
C PHE A 284 14.90 -26.45 15.98
N ARG A 285 16.09 -25.87 16.18
CA ARG A 285 17.22 -26.52 16.87
C ARG A 285 17.63 -25.84 18.17
N LEU A 286 17.01 -24.71 18.52
CA LEU A 286 17.32 -23.97 19.75
C LEU A 286 16.43 -24.40 20.92
N GLY A 287 16.17 -25.71 21.02
CA GLY A 287 15.35 -26.33 22.05
C GLY A 287 13.90 -26.55 21.60
N CYS A 288 13.01 -26.63 22.58
CA CYS A 288 11.57 -26.81 22.38
C CYS A 288 10.87 -25.49 22.70
N MET A 289 10.11 -24.94 21.76
CA MET A 289 9.39 -23.67 21.94
C MET A 289 7.90 -23.80 21.63
N LEU A 290 7.07 -23.07 22.36
CA LEU A 290 5.72 -22.75 21.92
C LEU A 290 5.81 -21.79 20.73
N ARG A 291 4.98 -21.95 19.70
CA ARG A 291 5.02 -21.00 18.58
C ARG A 291 4.73 -19.56 19.08
N PRO A 292 5.52 -18.56 18.66
CA PRO A 292 5.40 -17.16 19.11
C PRO A 292 3.98 -16.58 19.13
N HIS A 293 3.20 -16.83 18.08
CA HIS A 293 1.81 -16.34 18.02
C HIS A 293 0.94 -16.92 19.16
N LEU A 294 1.15 -18.17 19.57
CA LEU A 294 0.46 -18.77 20.72
C LEU A 294 1.05 -18.27 22.05
N TRP A 295 2.38 -18.15 22.13
CA TRP A 295 3.05 -17.60 23.31
C TRP A 295 2.49 -16.24 23.69
N ARG A 296 2.33 -15.33 22.72
CA ARG A 296 1.78 -14.00 22.93
C ARG A 296 0.27 -14.01 23.21
N ASN A 297 -0.50 -14.77 22.43
CA ASN A 297 -1.96 -14.60 22.39
C ASN A 297 -2.75 -15.61 23.24
N SER A 298 -2.14 -16.71 23.73
CA SER A 298 -2.83 -17.76 24.48
C SER A 298 -2.16 -18.06 25.83
N LYS A 299 -2.76 -17.55 26.91
CA LYS A 299 -2.35 -17.87 28.29
C LYS A 299 -2.50 -19.37 28.58
N GLU A 300 -3.53 -20.00 28.03
CA GLU A 300 -3.79 -21.43 28.23
C GLU A 300 -2.72 -22.29 27.54
N ALA A 301 -2.39 -22.00 26.28
CA ALA A 301 -1.34 -22.74 25.56
C ALA A 301 0.02 -22.56 26.26
N ARG A 302 0.30 -21.35 26.75
CA ARG A 302 1.50 -21.08 27.55
C ARG A 302 1.57 -21.91 28.83
N ALA A 303 0.49 -21.91 29.63
CA ALA A 303 0.43 -22.70 30.85
C ALA A 303 0.57 -24.21 30.58
N ARG A 304 -0.05 -24.70 29.50
CA ARG A 304 0.11 -26.10 29.06
C ARG A 304 1.54 -26.41 28.62
N PHE A 305 2.19 -25.48 27.93
CA PHE A 305 3.57 -25.61 27.49
C PHE A 305 4.53 -25.67 28.68
N GLU A 306 4.38 -24.74 29.63
CA GLU A 306 5.15 -24.69 30.88
C GLU A 306 4.93 -25.93 31.75
N ALA A 307 3.68 -26.42 31.82
CA ALA A 307 3.33 -27.67 32.50
C ALA A 307 3.85 -28.92 31.78
N ARG A 308 4.51 -28.77 30.63
CA ARG A 308 4.93 -29.86 29.76
C ARG A 308 3.75 -30.80 29.48
N SER A 309 2.63 -30.25 29.01
CA SER A 309 1.47 -30.98 28.46
C SER A 309 1.59 -31.14 26.93
N SER A 310 0.91 -32.13 26.34
CA SER A 310 1.01 -32.39 24.89
C SER A 310 0.40 -31.23 24.10
N LEU A 311 1.16 -30.72 23.13
CA LEU A 311 0.85 -29.55 22.31
C LEU A 311 1.29 -29.82 20.87
N GLU A 312 0.72 -30.87 20.26
CA GLU A 312 0.99 -31.24 18.88
C GLU A 312 0.61 -30.10 17.93
N GLY A 313 1.51 -29.75 17.01
CA GLY A 313 1.31 -28.68 16.02
C GLY A 313 1.47 -27.24 16.57
N GLU A 314 1.32 -27.04 17.88
CA GLU A 314 1.45 -25.75 18.56
C GLU A 314 2.91 -25.42 18.94
N THR A 315 3.78 -26.42 18.94
CA THR A 315 5.18 -26.30 19.34
C THR A 315 6.15 -26.54 18.20
N ALA A 316 7.40 -26.13 18.38
CA ALA A 316 8.49 -26.31 17.42
C ALA A 316 9.76 -26.81 18.13
N GLY A 317 10.44 -27.78 17.52
CA GLY A 317 11.69 -28.36 18.07
C GLY A 317 11.49 -29.28 19.27
N CYS A 318 10.25 -29.62 19.61
CA CYS A 318 9.94 -30.49 20.74
C CYS A 318 10.03 -31.97 20.37
N PRO A 319 10.65 -32.82 21.22
CA PRO A 319 10.69 -34.25 20.98
C PRO A 319 9.26 -34.84 21.02
N PRO A 320 8.95 -35.84 20.18
CA PRO A 320 7.69 -36.57 20.30
C PRO A 320 7.62 -37.20 21.69
N ARG A 321 6.46 -37.11 22.35
CA ARG A 321 6.29 -37.76 23.65
C ARG A 321 6.32 -39.28 23.46
N PRO A 322 6.93 -40.02 24.41
CA PRO A 322 6.67 -41.45 24.50
C PRO A 322 5.15 -41.63 24.74
N GLN A 323 4.54 -42.49 23.92
CA GLN A 323 3.14 -42.91 24.04
C GLN A 323 2.94 -43.74 25.31
#